data_AF-A0A969BZN4-F1
#
_entry.id   AF-A0A969BZN4-F1
#
_cell.length_a   1.000
_cell.length_b   1.000
_cell.length_c   1.000
_cell.angle_alpha   90.00
_cell.angle_beta   90.00
_cell.angle_gamma   90.00
#
_symmetry.space_group_name_H-M   'P 1'
#
loop_
_entity.id
_entity.type
_entity.pdbx_description
1 polymer ?
#
loop_
_entity_poly.entity_id
_entity_poly.type
_entity_poly.pdbx_seq_one_letter_code
_entity_poly.pdbx_strand_id
1 'polypeptide(L)'
;MGGAAPHKPILLLAVIELIGLGKIRDNRIELSPELIATFLKYWSLLVVTKHQSNVALPFFHLKGDRFWFLALSLSYEGIVEHLHPSLAALRGAVRWAFLDGELFEILRGVEGRSHLSQV
;
A
#
# COMPACT_ATOMS: atom_id res chain seq x y z
N MET A 1 -14.10 21.67 5.51
CA MET A 1 -13.62 21.37 4.14
C MET A 1 -13.27 19.90 4.09
N GLY A 2 -14.11 19.07 3.48
CA GLY A 2 -13.89 17.62 3.41
C GLY A 2 -12.87 17.30 2.33
N GLY A 3 -11.60 17.23 2.71
CA GLY A 3 -10.54 16.73 1.81
C GLY A 3 -10.79 15.27 1.46
N ALA A 4 -10.27 14.85 0.30
CA ALA A 4 -10.32 13.44 -0.10
C ALA A 4 -9.70 12.57 1.01
N ALA A 5 -10.41 11.51 1.41
CA ALA A 5 -9.95 10.60 2.45
C ALA A 5 -8.55 10.06 2.15
N PRO A 6 -7.60 10.10 3.11
CA PRO A 6 -6.17 9.86 2.86
C PRO A 6 -5.82 8.37 2.73
N HIS A 7 -6.60 7.58 2.00
CA HIS A 7 -6.41 6.12 1.86
C HIS A 7 -5.01 5.74 1.36
N LYS A 8 -4.50 6.42 0.32
CA LYS A 8 -3.16 6.19 -0.25
C LYS A 8 -2.07 6.51 0.79
N PRO A 9 -2.02 7.72 1.40
CA PRO A 9 -1.08 8.02 2.48
C PRO A 9 -1.11 7.02 3.64
N ILE A 10 -2.30 6.60 4.10
CA ILE A 10 -2.43 5.65 5.22
C ILE A 10 -1.84 4.27 4.85
N LEU A 11 -2.03 3.82 3.61
CA LEU A 11 -1.39 2.59 3.13
C LEU A 11 0.14 2.72 3.09
N LEU A 12 0.67 3.86 2.62
CA LEU A 12 2.11 4.08 2.59
C LEU A 12 2.72 4.11 4.00
N LEU A 13 2.07 4.76 4.97
CA LEU A 13 2.51 4.72 6.37
C LEU A 13 2.56 3.30 6.92
N ALA A 14 1.54 2.49 6.62
CA ALA A 14 1.53 1.09 7.03
C ALA A 14 2.69 0.28 6.41
N VAL A 15 2.99 0.49 5.12
CA VAL A 15 4.12 -0.15 4.44
C VAL A 15 5.45 0.29 5.03
N ILE A 16 5.64 1.60 5.25
CA ILE A 16 6.87 2.16 5.84
C ILE A 16 7.12 1.60 7.24
N GLU A 17 6.08 1.50 8.07
CA GLU A 17 6.19 0.88 9.39
C GLU A 17 6.63 -0.58 9.27
N LEU A 18 6.00 -1.37 8.41
CA LEU A 18 6.32 -2.79 8.27
C LEU A 18 7.72 -3.04 7.69
N ILE A 19 8.20 -2.18 6.79
CA ILE A 19 9.60 -2.17 6.36
C ILE A 19 10.49 -1.86 7.56
N GLY A 20 10.14 -0.82 8.33
CA GLY A 20 10.94 -0.38 9.47
C GLY A 20 11.02 -1.39 10.62
N LEU A 21 9.99 -2.22 10.79
CA LEU A 21 9.95 -3.35 11.72
C LEU A 21 10.61 -4.63 11.17
N GLY A 22 11.13 -4.60 9.95
CA GLY A 22 11.73 -5.77 9.29
C GLY A 22 10.74 -6.89 8.97
N LYS A 23 9.44 -6.56 8.87
CA LYS A 23 8.35 -7.47 8.47
C LYS A 23 8.26 -7.57 6.95
N ILE A 24 8.50 -6.47 6.24
CA ILE A 24 8.73 -6.44 4.79
C ILE A 24 10.24 -6.31 4.58
N ARG A 25 10.89 -7.40 4.18
CA ARG A 25 12.37 -7.47 4.03
C ARG A 25 12.82 -7.31 2.59
N ASP A 26 12.02 -7.85 1.69
CA ASP A 26 12.19 -7.77 0.25
C ASP A 26 11.15 -6.82 -0.33
N ASN A 27 11.38 -6.32 -1.54
CA ASN A 27 10.45 -5.45 -2.25
C ASN A 27 9.26 -6.26 -2.80
N ARG A 28 8.51 -6.88 -1.89
CA ARG A 28 7.34 -7.73 -2.10
C ARG A 28 6.35 -7.44 -0.98
N ILE A 29 5.34 -6.66 -1.32
CA ILE A 29 4.33 -6.15 -0.41
C ILE A 29 3.04 -6.93 -0.67
N GLU A 30 2.77 -7.92 0.16
CA GLU A 30 1.54 -8.72 0.06
C GLU A 30 0.38 -8.02 0.77
N LEU A 31 -0.85 -8.27 0.31
CA LEU A 31 -2.09 -7.91 1.03
C LEU A 31 -2.30 -8.82 2.25
N SER A 32 -1.28 -8.88 3.12
CA SER A 32 -1.22 -9.77 4.26
C SER A 32 -2.11 -9.27 5.42
N PRO A 33 -2.48 -10.16 6.36
CA PRO A 33 -3.19 -9.75 7.58
C PRO A 33 -2.47 -8.64 8.35
N GLU A 34 -1.13 -8.65 8.40
CA GLU A 34 -0.30 -7.65 9.07
C GLU A 34 -0.41 -6.28 8.40
N LEU A 35 -0.36 -6.22 7.06
CA LEU A 35 -0.55 -4.97 6.31
C LEU A 35 -1.95 -4.41 6.54
N ILE A 36 -2.98 -5.26 6.49
CA ILE A 36 -4.37 -4.86 6.72
C ILE A 36 -4.53 -4.32 8.15
N ALA A 37 -4.00 -5.02 9.15
CA ALA A 37 -4.07 -4.59 10.55
C ALA A 37 -3.35 -3.25 10.77
N THR A 38 -2.16 -3.07 10.19
CA THR A 38 -1.38 -1.84 10.32
C THR A 38 -2.08 -0.66 9.62
N PHE A 39 -2.68 -0.90 8.45
CA PHE A 39 -3.53 0.08 7.76
C PHE A 39 -4.72 0.51 8.62
N LEU A 40 -5.46 -0.45 9.19
CA LEU A 40 -6.62 -0.16 10.03
C LEU A 40 -6.23 0.58 11.32
N LYS A 41 -5.06 0.27 11.89
CA LYS A 41 -4.48 1.00 13.03
C LYS A 41 -4.25 2.48 12.69
N TYR A 42 -3.59 2.77 11.57
CA TYR A 42 -3.37 4.17 11.16
C TYR A 42 -4.67 4.86 10.76
N TRP A 43 -5.58 4.14 10.13
CA TRP A 43 -6.89 4.67 9.78
C TRP A 43 -7.65 5.14 11.02
N SER A 44 -7.74 4.32 12.06
CA SER A 44 -8.47 4.67 13.29
C SER A 44 -7.83 5.84 14.05
N LEU A 45 -6.50 5.98 13.97
CA LEU A 45 -5.76 7.06 14.63
C LEU A 45 -5.88 8.41 13.90
N LEU A 46 -5.88 8.38 12.56
CA LEU A 46 -5.69 9.60 11.75
C LEU A 46 -6.94 10.04 10.98
N VAL A 47 -7.95 9.18 10.84
CA VAL A 47 -9.14 9.47 10.03
C VAL A 47 -10.39 9.54 10.91
N VAL A 48 -10.83 10.77 11.21
CA VAL A 48 -12.01 11.07 12.06
C VAL A 48 -13.27 11.35 11.23
N THR A 49 -13.32 10.87 9.99
CA THR A 49 -14.40 11.18 9.02
C THR A 49 -15.38 10.02 8.87
N LYS A 50 -16.51 10.25 8.17
CA LYS A 50 -17.47 9.19 7.82
C LYS A 50 -16.98 8.22 6.74
N HIS A 51 -15.75 8.39 6.24
CA HIS A 51 -15.22 7.52 5.19
C HIS A 51 -15.00 6.10 5.72
N GLN A 52 -15.34 5.10 4.91
CA GLN A 52 -15.10 3.70 5.27
C GLN A 52 -13.66 3.31 4.92
N SER A 53 -12.98 2.65 5.84
CA SER A 53 -11.67 2.08 5.58
C SER A 53 -11.76 0.98 4.53
N ASN A 54 -11.11 1.16 3.38
CA ASN A 54 -10.94 0.09 2.41
C ASN A 54 -9.50 0.11 1.89
N VAL A 55 -8.71 -0.89 2.27
CA VAL A 55 -7.30 -1.03 1.85
C VAL A 55 -7.16 -1.50 0.40
N ALA A 56 -8.16 -2.18 -0.16
CA ALA A 56 -8.10 -2.69 -1.53
C ALA A 56 -8.00 -1.56 -2.55
N LEU A 57 -8.74 -0.47 -2.34
CA LEU A 57 -8.71 0.71 -3.21
C LEU A 57 -7.32 1.36 -3.31
N PRO A 58 -6.67 1.83 -2.21
CA PRO A 58 -5.33 2.40 -2.32
C PRO A 58 -4.30 1.38 -2.78
N PHE A 59 -4.42 0.10 -2.39
CA PHE A 59 -3.47 -0.94 -2.82
C PHE A 59 -3.46 -1.11 -4.34
N PHE A 60 -4.63 -1.00 -4.97
CA PHE A 60 -4.75 -1.08 -6.42
C PHE A 60 -4.41 0.24 -7.12
N HIS A 61 -4.94 1.37 -6.65
CA HIS A 61 -4.86 2.65 -7.35
C HIS A 61 -3.53 3.40 -7.15
N LEU A 62 -2.67 2.96 -6.22
CA LEU A 62 -1.29 3.49 -6.11
C LEU A 62 -0.49 3.28 -7.40
N LYS A 63 -0.86 2.32 -8.25
CA LYS A 63 -0.17 2.07 -9.54
C LYS A 63 -0.11 3.29 -10.47
N GLY A 64 -1.02 4.25 -10.31
CA GLY A 64 -1.01 5.51 -11.07
C GLY A 64 0.08 6.51 -10.63
N ASP A 65 0.69 6.29 -9.47
CA ASP A 65 1.63 7.24 -8.85
C ASP A 65 3.11 6.98 -9.23
N ARG A 66 3.35 6.06 -10.18
CA ARG A 66 4.66 5.73 -10.79
C ARG A 66 5.73 5.12 -9.88
N PHE A 67 5.48 4.98 -8.59
CA PHE A 67 6.41 4.31 -7.65
C PHE A 67 5.86 2.99 -7.09
N TRP A 68 4.65 2.58 -7.48
CA TRP A 68 3.98 1.37 -6.98
C TRP A 68 3.58 0.51 -8.16
N PHE A 69 3.94 -0.76 -8.12
CA PHE A 69 3.73 -1.71 -9.21
C PHE A 69 3.06 -2.97 -8.69
N LEU A 70 2.25 -3.62 -9.51
CA LEU A 70 1.53 -4.84 -9.14
C LEU A 70 2.11 -6.04 -9.90
N ALA A 71 2.56 -7.05 -9.16
CA ALA A 71 2.89 -8.35 -9.73
C ALA A 71 1.62 -9.19 -9.86
N LEU A 72 1.10 -9.29 -11.08
CA LEU A 72 -0.16 -9.96 -11.36
C LEU A 72 0.00 -11.47 -11.49
N SER A 73 -1.05 -12.20 -11.14
CA SER A 73 -1.23 -13.60 -11.54
C SER A 73 -1.36 -13.69 -13.06
N LEU A 74 -0.76 -14.71 -13.68
CA LEU A 74 -0.77 -14.92 -15.14
C LEU A 74 -2.17 -14.87 -15.75
N SER A 75 -3.16 -15.39 -15.02
CA SER A 75 -4.58 -15.41 -15.43
C SER A 75 -5.24 -14.03 -15.52
N TYR A 76 -4.56 -12.96 -15.07
CA TYR A 76 -5.09 -11.59 -15.00
C TYR A 76 -4.26 -10.58 -15.80
N GLU A 77 -3.23 -11.04 -16.52
CA GLU A 77 -2.48 -10.19 -17.43
C GLU A 77 -3.39 -9.65 -18.54
N GLY A 78 -3.31 -8.34 -18.83
CA GLY A 78 -4.10 -7.68 -19.87
C GLY A 78 -5.55 -7.31 -19.51
N ILE A 79 -6.12 -7.85 -18.43
CA ILE A 79 -7.50 -7.51 -17.97
C ILE A 79 -7.55 -6.69 -16.70
N VAL A 80 -6.41 -6.51 -16.03
CA VAL A 80 -6.30 -5.88 -14.71
C VAL A 80 -6.88 -4.46 -14.66
N GLU A 81 -6.82 -3.70 -15.75
CA GLU A 81 -7.31 -2.32 -15.80
C GLU A 81 -8.83 -2.21 -15.61
N HIS A 82 -9.56 -3.28 -15.92
CA HIS A 82 -11.01 -3.34 -15.76
C HIS A 82 -11.44 -3.98 -14.43
N LEU A 83 -10.48 -4.36 -13.57
CA LEU A 83 -10.75 -5.00 -12.30
C LEU A 83 -11.36 -4.01 -11.32
N HIS A 84 -12.54 -4.33 -10.77
CA HIS A 84 -13.08 -3.60 -9.62
C HIS A 84 -12.35 -4.06 -8.34
N PRO A 85 -11.56 -3.20 -7.68
CA PRO A 85 -10.60 -3.62 -6.66
C PRO A 85 -11.29 -3.87 -5.31
N SER A 86 -11.85 -5.07 -5.16
CA SER A 86 -12.24 -5.63 -3.87
C SER A 86 -11.10 -6.47 -3.28
N LEU A 87 -11.12 -6.71 -1.97
CA LEU A 87 -10.11 -7.54 -1.32
C LEU A 87 -10.07 -8.96 -1.91
N ALA A 88 -11.23 -9.54 -2.21
CA ALA A 88 -11.33 -10.86 -2.84
C ALA A 88 -10.74 -10.88 -4.26
N ALA A 89 -11.08 -9.87 -5.06
CA ALA A 89 -10.56 -9.74 -6.42
C ALA A 89 -9.03 -9.59 -6.43
N LEU A 90 -8.49 -8.71 -5.56
CA LEU A 90 -7.04 -8.50 -5.49
C LEU A 90 -6.29 -9.73 -4.99
N ARG A 91 -6.83 -10.49 -4.04
CA ARG A 91 -6.21 -11.75 -3.59
C ARG A 91 -6.10 -12.80 -4.70
N GLY A 92 -7.01 -12.79 -5.67
CA GLY A 92 -6.91 -13.67 -6.85
C GLY A 92 -5.99 -13.12 -7.95
N ALA A 93 -6.04 -11.80 -8.17
CA ALA A 93 -5.38 -11.16 -9.32
C ALA A 93 -3.95 -10.70 -9.06
N VAL A 94 -3.60 -10.34 -7.81
CA VAL A 94 -2.33 -9.73 -7.45
C VAL A 94 -1.59 -10.63 -6.47
N ARG A 95 -0.39 -11.08 -6.86
CA ARG A 95 0.47 -11.88 -5.97
C ARG A 95 1.11 -11.00 -4.89
N TRP A 96 1.66 -9.85 -5.30
CA TRP A 96 2.20 -8.82 -4.41
C TRP A 96 2.27 -7.49 -5.16
N ALA A 97 2.37 -6.39 -4.42
CA ALA A 97 2.85 -5.13 -4.94
C ALA A 97 4.35 -4.97 -4.69
N PHE A 98 5.00 -4.06 -5.38
CA PHE A 98 6.39 -3.68 -5.13
C PHE A 98 6.57 -2.20 -5.43
N LEU A 99 7.47 -1.56 -4.70
CA LEU A 99 7.83 -0.17 -4.91
C LEU A 99 8.85 -0.05 -6.04
N ASP A 100 9.04 1.16 -6.55
CA ASP A 100 10.27 1.50 -7.27
C ASP A 100 11.50 1.07 -6.45
N GLY A 101 12.53 0.56 -7.13
CA GLY A 101 13.68 -0.04 -6.48
C GLY A 101 14.46 0.95 -5.61
N GLU A 102 14.71 2.15 -6.13
CA GLU A 102 15.45 3.19 -5.40
C GLU A 102 14.66 3.66 -4.18
N LEU A 103 13.35 3.86 -4.33
CA LEU A 103 12.46 4.20 -3.22
C LEU A 103 12.47 3.12 -2.13
N PHE A 104 12.43 1.85 -2.50
CA PHE A 104 12.49 0.76 -1.52
C PHE A 104 13.81 0.78 -0.74
N GLU A 105 14.94 0.98 -1.41
CA GLU A 105 16.25 1.09 -0.74
C GLU A 105 16.31 2.24 0.27
N ILE A 106 15.80 3.42 -0.11
CA ILE A 106 15.70 4.58 0.78
C ILE A 106 14.86 4.22 2.02
N LEU A 107 13.73 3.54 1.83
CA LEU A 107 12.84 3.14 2.93
C LEU A 107 13.42 2.05 3.83
N ARG A 108 14.33 1.21 3.34
CA ARG A 108 15.04 0.24 4.19
C ARG A 108 16.05 0.92 5.11
N GLY A 109 16.71 1.98 4.61
CA GLY A 109 17.65 2.79 5.39
C GLY A 109 16.98 3.45 6.61
N VAL A 110 17.69 3.50 7.74
CA VAL A 110 17.20 4.20 8.95
C VAL A 110 17.18 5.72 8.72
N GLU A 111 18.17 6.26 8.01
CA GLU A 111 18.26 7.69 7.67
C GLU A 111 17.19 8.10 6.65
N GLY A 112 16.95 7.31 5.61
CA GLY A 112 15.94 7.59 4.58
C GLY A 112 14.50 7.64 5.10
N ARG A 113 14.14 6.81 6.09
CA ARG A 113 12.83 6.85 6.76
C ARG A 113 12.58 8.14 7.56
N SER A 114 13.62 8.73 8.11
CA SER A 114 13.50 9.93 8.96
C SER A 114 13.23 11.19 8.13
N HIS A 115 13.64 11.25 6.86
CA HIS A 115 13.38 12.39 5.98
C HIS A 115 11.97 12.38 5.36
N LEU A 116 11.37 11.20 5.16
CA LEU A 116 10.04 11.06 4.56
C LEU A 116 8.88 11.29 5.55
N SER A 117 9.18 11.34 6.85
CA SER A 117 8.20 11.59 7.92
C SER A 117 8.08 13.07 8.31
N GLN A 118 8.83 13.98 7.66
CA GLN A 118 8.89 15.41 7.96
C GLN A 118 8.36 16.33 6.84
N VAL A 119 7.77 15.76 5.79
CA VAL A 119 7.16 16.49 4.66
C VAL A 119 5.64 16.52 4.72
#